data_AF-A0A3D3KQI6-F1
#
_entry.id   AF-A0A3D3KQI6-F1
#
_cell.length_a   1.000
_cell.length_b   1.000
_cell.length_c   1.000
_cell.angle_alpha   90.00
_cell.angle_beta   90.00
_cell.angle_gamma   90.00
#
_symmetry.space_group_name_H-M   'P 1'
#
loop_
_entity.id
_entity.type
_entity.pdbx_description
1 polymer ?
#
loop_
_entity_poly.entity_id
_entity_poly.type
_entity_poly.pdbx_seq_one_letter_code
_entity_poly.pdbx_strand_id
1 'polypeptide(L)'
;MICRRLICLALSLTLVSILNGVVVYADRTGPLYEYIKVEEYDPRDFTLVLIPETVFPIEKVIKYEKRLNAEITVKLGEGEKETLRTLREGDLLGVEYRVRYRNERGETYEPLVYSIDYSETDRGISTNMVSSSWIKGYEFIKDNTEKDALIICWWPHGKRIQLFTGRETLVAGPSAELISGLSVQNERYKEATRRYELTWLREKEGLADDQKLKDVARMFCSPEGKALEIMQERNLLGRPLYVVASAEEFPEMENINRLAGGYVKVGRYYIRRFATTFEKDMVLLTQWLKMRGIESYYIQIYQDYYTVWYLEDQYDPSMQEALLLRFLPLGTGHGQEIGYFTPAFQSPEAHVWVYRFVPEGVPVRRINREGARHFGGHD
;
A
#
# COMPACT_ATOMS: atom_id res chain seq x y z
N MET A 1 -0.77 -35.06 -12.20
CA MET A 1 -1.17 -33.89 -13.02
C MET A 1 -0.72 -32.62 -12.32
N ILE A 2 -0.38 -31.58 -13.07
CA ILE A 2 0.49 -30.48 -12.62
C ILE A 2 -0.33 -29.40 -11.90
N CYS A 3 -0.08 -29.20 -10.60
CA CYS A 3 -0.73 -28.16 -9.79
C CYS A 3 -0.01 -26.81 -9.91
N ARG A 4 -0.73 -25.77 -10.33
CA ARG A 4 -0.20 -24.40 -10.51
C ARG A 4 -0.24 -23.63 -9.18
N ARG A 5 0.93 -23.14 -8.71
CA ARG A 5 1.09 -22.29 -7.52
C ARG A 5 0.95 -20.79 -7.86
N LEU A 6 0.50 -19.96 -6.92
CA LEU A 6 -0.02 -18.58 -7.12
C LEU A 6 0.20 -17.76 -5.81
N ILE A 7 0.98 -16.65 -5.87
CA ILE A 7 1.68 -15.99 -4.73
C ILE A 7 2.08 -14.48 -4.94
N CYS A 8 1.16 -13.53 -5.03
CA CYS A 8 1.49 -12.10 -4.72
C CYS A 8 1.18 -11.89 -3.23
N LEU A 9 2.03 -11.45 -2.28
CA LEU A 9 3.33 -10.74 -2.31
C LEU A 9 3.30 -9.19 -2.25
N ALA A 10 2.19 -8.56 -1.84
CA ALA A 10 2.16 -7.13 -1.44
C ALA A 10 2.60 -6.87 0.02
N LEU A 11 2.89 -7.93 0.79
CA LEU A 11 3.19 -7.88 2.23
C LEU A 11 4.58 -8.42 2.59
N SER A 12 5.39 -8.85 1.61
CA SER A 12 6.79 -9.26 1.85
C SER A 12 7.67 -8.07 2.28
N LEU A 13 7.39 -6.88 1.75
CA LEU A 13 8.10 -5.64 2.07
C LEU A 13 7.91 -5.21 3.53
N THR A 14 6.69 -5.33 4.06
CA THR A 14 6.41 -4.97 5.46
C THR A 14 7.01 -5.97 6.45
N LEU A 15 7.02 -7.27 6.11
CA LEU A 15 7.53 -8.34 6.98
C LEU A 15 9.06 -8.29 7.19
N VAL A 16 9.82 -7.66 6.27
CA VAL A 16 11.24 -7.32 6.48
C VAL A 16 11.44 -6.45 7.74
N SER A 17 10.43 -5.66 8.13
CA SER A 17 10.48 -4.81 9.33
C SER A 17 9.93 -5.43 10.62
N ILE A 18 9.35 -6.64 10.55
CA ILE A 18 8.94 -7.43 11.72
C ILE A 18 10.05 -8.42 12.11
N LEU A 19 10.86 -8.84 11.14
CA LEU A 19 12.17 -9.47 11.37
C LEU A 19 13.29 -8.40 11.45
N ASN A 20 13.22 -7.54 12.47
CA ASN A 20 14.36 -6.76 12.98
C ASN A 20 15.35 -7.70 13.67
N GLY A 21 15.91 -8.62 12.88
CA GLY A 21 16.30 -9.93 13.41
C GLY A 21 17.04 -10.75 12.36
N VAL A 22 18.35 -10.54 12.30
CA VAL A 22 19.27 -11.10 11.31
C VAL A 22 18.98 -12.59 11.04
N VAL A 23 18.66 -12.92 9.79
CA VAL A 23 18.41 -14.31 9.33
C VAL A 23 19.74 -15.02 9.11
N VAL A 24 20.02 -16.03 9.93
CA VAL A 24 21.32 -16.73 9.97
C VAL A 24 21.16 -18.20 9.56
N TYR A 25 21.69 -18.50 8.38
CA TYR A 25 21.76 -19.79 7.68
C TYR A 25 20.43 -20.53 7.40
N ALA A 26 20.17 -20.76 6.11
CA ALA A 26 19.62 -22.03 5.61
C ALA A 26 20.78 -22.82 4.98
N ASP A 27 20.57 -24.09 4.60
CA ASP A 27 21.61 -24.91 3.93
C ASP A 27 21.17 -25.53 2.59
N ARG A 28 20.15 -24.95 1.96
CA ARG A 28 19.67 -25.32 0.62
C ARG A 28 19.71 -24.12 -0.31
N THR A 29 19.74 -24.36 -1.62
CA THR A 29 19.75 -23.35 -2.71
C THR A 29 18.37 -23.05 -3.30
N GLY A 30 17.30 -23.50 -2.65
CA GLY A 30 15.91 -23.27 -3.08
C GLY A 30 15.29 -21.97 -2.52
N PRO A 31 14.07 -21.61 -2.95
CA PRO A 31 13.32 -20.51 -2.35
C PRO A 31 13.00 -20.82 -0.88
N LEU A 32 13.13 -19.80 -0.02
CA LEU A 32 13.02 -19.93 1.43
C LEU A 32 11.65 -20.46 1.91
N TYR A 33 10.60 -20.13 1.17
CA TYR A 33 9.22 -20.50 1.46
C TYR A 33 8.51 -20.95 0.18
N GLU A 34 7.45 -21.73 0.34
CA GLU A 34 6.42 -21.89 -0.69
C GLU A 34 5.07 -21.44 -0.16
N TYR A 35 4.12 -21.30 -1.07
CA TYR A 35 2.72 -21.19 -0.70
C TYR A 35 1.98 -22.36 -1.28
N ILE A 36 1.21 -23.00 -0.41
CA ILE A 36 0.39 -24.16 -0.71
C ILE A 36 -1.03 -23.66 -0.81
N LYS A 37 -1.72 -23.96 -1.91
CA LYS A 37 -3.18 -23.81 -1.98
C LYS A 37 -3.78 -24.88 -1.07
N VAL A 38 -4.40 -24.48 0.03
CA VAL A 38 -4.88 -25.43 1.05
C VAL A 38 -6.36 -25.71 0.89
N GLU A 39 -7.16 -24.67 0.66
CA GLU A 39 -8.62 -24.80 0.69
C GLU A 39 -9.28 -23.86 -0.32
N GLU A 40 -10.43 -24.26 -0.83
CA GLU A 40 -11.36 -23.37 -1.54
C GLU A 40 -12.69 -23.37 -0.79
N TYR A 41 -13.20 -22.19 -0.49
CA TYR A 41 -14.47 -21.97 0.22
C TYR A 41 -15.50 -21.38 -0.72
N ASP A 42 -16.77 -21.55 -0.38
CA ASP A 42 -17.84 -20.74 -0.94
C ASP A 42 -17.73 -19.31 -0.35
N PRO A 43 -17.89 -18.23 -1.14
CA PRO A 43 -17.88 -16.87 -0.60
C PRO A 43 -18.95 -16.64 0.50
N ARG A 44 -20.02 -17.45 0.51
CA ARG A 44 -21.08 -17.42 1.53
C ARG A 44 -20.65 -17.97 2.90
N ASP A 45 -19.53 -18.71 2.96
CA ASP A 45 -19.00 -19.28 4.21
C ASP A 45 -18.29 -18.22 5.09
N PHE A 46 -18.05 -17.02 4.54
CA PHE A 46 -17.42 -15.90 5.25
C PHE A 46 -18.49 -14.95 5.81
N THR A 47 -18.37 -14.62 7.09
CA THR A 47 -19.24 -13.67 7.80
C THR A 47 -19.18 -12.24 7.26
N LEU A 48 -18.11 -11.87 6.55
CA LEU A 48 -17.97 -10.57 5.92
C LEU A 48 -16.99 -10.60 4.74
N VAL A 49 -17.49 -10.79 3.52
CA VAL A 49 -16.71 -10.53 2.30
C VAL A 49 -16.91 -9.07 1.90
N LEU A 50 -16.00 -8.21 2.37
CA LEU A 50 -15.95 -6.79 2.02
C LEU A 50 -15.40 -6.60 0.59
N ILE A 51 -16.25 -6.87 -0.40
CA ILE A 51 -16.05 -6.58 -1.82
C ILE A 51 -17.25 -5.74 -2.30
N PRO A 52 -17.06 -4.70 -3.12
CA PRO A 52 -18.17 -3.87 -3.56
C PRO A 52 -19.25 -4.72 -4.25
N GLU A 53 -20.53 -4.54 -3.89
CA GLU A 53 -21.65 -5.38 -4.32
C GLU A 53 -21.81 -5.46 -5.85
N THR A 54 -21.24 -4.47 -6.55
CA THR A 54 -21.29 -4.29 -8.00
C THR A 54 -20.20 -5.05 -8.75
N VAL A 55 -19.42 -5.89 -8.06
CA VAL A 55 -18.29 -6.66 -8.62
C VAL A 55 -18.75 -8.08 -8.88
N PHE A 56 -18.45 -8.56 -10.08
CA PHE A 56 -18.73 -9.89 -10.64
C PHE A 56 -18.88 -11.01 -9.62
N PRO A 57 -19.87 -11.93 -9.80
CA PRO A 57 -20.14 -13.00 -8.85
C PRO A 57 -18.85 -13.77 -8.56
N ILE A 58 -18.43 -13.69 -7.30
CA ILE A 58 -17.23 -14.36 -6.83
C ILE A 58 -17.47 -15.86 -7.00
N GLU A 59 -16.57 -16.53 -7.71
CA GLU A 59 -16.68 -17.98 -7.89
C GLU A 59 -16.27 -18.70 -6.61
N LYS A 60 -15.13 -18.30 -6.02
CA LYS A 60 -14.53 -18.95 -4.83
C LYS A 60 -13.63 -17.99 -4.04
N VAL A 61 -13.53 -18.20 -2.73
CA VAL A 61 -12.40 -17.71 -1.93
C VAL A 61 -11.40 -18.84 -1.77
N ILE A 62 -10.10 -18.55 -1.89
CA ILE A 62 -9.03 -19.55 -1.88
C ILE A 62 -8.02 -19.21 -0.80
N LYS A 63 -7.82 -20.12 0.15
CA LYS A 63 -6.79 -20.01 1.19
C LYS A 63 -5.47 -20.59 0.70
N TYR A 64 -4.42 -19.80 0.89
CA TYR A 64 -3.03 -20.20 0.72
C TYR A 64 -2.32 -20.13 2.07
N GLU A 65 -1.49 -21.14 2.35
CA GLU A 65 -0.60 -21.15 3.49
C GLU A 65 0.83 -20.94 3.02
N LYS A 66 1.48 -19.89 3.52
CA LYS A 66 2.90 -19.64 3.34
C LYS A 66 3.66 -20.52 4.31
N ARG A 67 4.46 -21.48 3.83
CA ARG A 67 5.22 -22.42 4.67
C ARG A 67 6.70 -22.38 4.34
N LEU A 68 7.54 -22.57 5.35
CA LEU A 68 8.99 -22.66 5.20
C LEU A 68 9.40 -23.90 4.39
N ASN A 69 10.33 -23.72 3.45
CA ASN A 69 10.91 -24.79 2.62
C ASN A 69 12.32 -25.21 3.08
N ALA A 70 12.80 -24.60 4.16
CA ALA A 70 14.02 -24.94 4.85
C ALA A 70 13.87 -24.56 6.33
N GLU A 71 14.60 -25.26 7.19
CA GLU A 71 14.84 -24.76 8.54
C GLU A 71 15.67 -23.46 8.48
N ILE A 72 15.29 -22.47 9.29
CA ILE A 72 16.04 -21.23 9.48
C ILE A 72 16.15 -20.88 10.95
N THR A 73 17.29 -20.30 11.34
CA THR A 73 17.41 -19.66 12.65
C THR A 73 17.32 -18.16 12.48
N VAL A 74 16.28 -17.55 13.07
CA VAL A 74 16.11 -16.10 13.13
C VAL A 74 16.63 -15.59 14.47
N LYS A 75 17.42 -14.53 14.42
CA LYS A 75 17.79 -13.72 15.58
C LYS A 75 16.60 -12.82 15.91
N LEU A 76 16.28 -12.61 17.19
CA LEU A 76 15.20 -11.73 17.64
C LEU A 76 15.72 -10.80 18.73
N GLY A 77 15.56 -9.49 18.53
CA GLY A 77 16.05 -8.43 19.41
C GLY A 77 17.42 -7.86 19.00
N GLU A 78 17.83 -6.79 19.69
CA GLU A 78 19.09 -6.08 19.47
C GLU A 78 19.93 -6.05 20.77
N GLY A 79 21.25 -6.14 20.64
CA GLY A 79 22.20 -6.01 21.75
C GLY A 79 22.16 -7.19 22.74
N GLU A 80 22.24 -6.91 24.04
CA GLU A 80 22.33 -7.95 25.09
C GLU A 80 21.04 -8.78 25.28
N LYS A 81 19.95 -8.47 24.56
CA LYS A 81 18.66 -9.19 24.61
C LYS A 81 18.38 -10.04 23.37
N GLU A 82 19.42 -10.38 22.64
CA GLU A 82 19.32 -11.27 21.47
C GLU A 82 18.90 -12.68 21.87
N THR A 83 17.82 -13.16 21.25
CA THR A 83 17.35 -14.54 21.36
C THR A 83 17.39 -15.22 20.00
N LEU A 84 17.81 -16.48 19.95
CA LEU A 84 17.77 -17.28 18.73
C LEU A 84 16.49 -18.13 18.73
N ARG A 85 15.71 -18.04 17.66
CA ARG A 85 14.53 -18.89 17.42
C ARG A 85 14.71 -19.64 16.11
N THR A 86 14.71 -20.97 16.19
CA THR A 86 14.68 -21.81 14.99
C THR A 86 13.22 -22.01 14.56
N LEU A 87 12.96 -21.76 13.28
CA LEU A 87 11.72 -22.08 12.58
C LEU A 87 12.02 -23.25 11.64
N ARG A 88 11.17 -24.28 11.65
CA ARG A 88 11.42 -25.56 10.97
C ARG A 88 10.88 -25.56 9.54
N GLU A 89 11.42 -26.46 8.72
CA GLU A 89 10.82 -26.79 7.42
C GLU A 89 9.36 -27.24 7.63
N GLY A 90 8.43 -26.64 6.87
CA GLY A 90 7.00 -26.82 7.01
C GLY A 90 6.28 -25.85 7.95
N ASP A 91 6.98 -25.06 8.78
CA ASP A 91 6.35 -24.09 9.69
C ASP A 91 5.54 -23.04 8.92
N LEU A 92 4.37 -22.70 9.44
CA LEU A 92 3.44 -21.73 8.87
C LEU A 92 3.93 -20.31 9.16
N LEU A 93 4.21 -19.55 8.09
CA LEU A 93 4.64 -18.14 8.15
C LEU A 93 3.48 -17.15 7.99
N GLY A 94 2.33 -17.58 7.46
CA GLY A 94 1.19 -16.70 7.23
C GLY A 94 0.10 -17.34 6.37
N VAL A 95 -1.07 -16.71 6.34
CA VAL A 95 -2.24 -17.17 5.59
C VAL A 95 -2.73 -16.06 4.67
N GLU A 96 -2.90 -16.37 3.38
CA GLU A 96 -3.46 -15.45 2.38
C GLU A 96 -4.82 -15.93 1.89
N TYR A 97 -5.70 -14.97 1.62
CA TYR A 97 -7.00 -15.23 0.99
C TYR A 97 -7.06 -14.51 -0.36
N ARG A 98 -7.22 -15.31 -1.42
CA ARG A 98 -7.43 -14.84 -2.80
C ARG A 98 -8.88 -15.03 -3.19
N VAL A 99 -9.35 -14.21 -4.12
CA VAL A 99 -10.72 -14.26 -4.60
C VAL A 99 -10.68 -14.60 -6.09
N ARG A 100 -11.27 -15.74 -6.46
CA ARG A 100 -11.49 -16.07 -7.87
C ARG A 100 -12.80 -15.47 -8.31
N TYR A 101 -12.77 -14.67 -9.37
CA TYR A 101 -13.95 -14.19 -10.06
C TYR A 101 -13.74 -14.28 -11.58
N ARG A 102 -14.83 -14.09 -12.32
CA ARG A 102 -14.83 -14.04 -13.78
C ARG A 102 -15.36 -12.69 -14.24
N ASN A 103 -14.64 -11.98 -15.09
CA ASN A 103 -15.10 -10.68 -15.59
C ASN A 103 -16.22 -10.85 -16.64
N GLU A 104 -16.78 -9.72 -17.06
CA GLU A 104 -17.79 -9.59 -18.13
C GLU A 104 -17.40 -10.24 -19.48
N ARG A 105 -16.09 -10.44 -19.72
CA ARG A 105 -15.53 -11.06 -20.94
C ARG A 105 -15.30 -12.57 -20.79
N GLY A 106 -15.60 -13.15 -19.63
CA GLY A 106 -15.38 -14.56 -19.33
C GLY A 106 -13.97 -14.89 -18.83
N GLU A 107 -13.10 -13.89 -18.66
CA GLU A 107 -11.71 -14.06 -18.22
C GLU A 107 -11.66 -14.29 -16.70
N THR A 108 -10.93 -15.31 -16.25
CA THR A 108 -10.78 -15.67 -14.84
C THR A 108 -9.59 -14.93 -14.22
N TYR A 109 -9.78 -14.36 -13.03
CA TYR A 109 -8.73 -13.67 -12.28
C TYR A 109 -8.71 -14.14 -10.83
N GLU A 110 -7.52 -14.11 -10.23
CA GLU A 110 -7.27 -14.46 -8.82
C GLU A 110 -6.35 -13.43 -8.14
N PRO A 111 -6.75 -12.14 -8.05
CA PRO A 111 -5.96 -11.14 -7.34
C PRO A 111 -5.72 -11.57 -5.89
N LEU A 112 -4.55 -11.18 -5.35
CA LEU A 112 -4.42 -11.06 -3.90
C LEU A 112 -5.41 -9.97 -3.45
N VAL A 113 -6.35 -10.36 -2.59
CA VAL A 113 -7.24 -9.40 -1.94
C VAL A 113 -6.71 -9.11 -0.53
N TYR A 114 -6.31 -10.13 0.23
CA TYR A 114 -5.79 -9.93 1.59
C TYR A 114 -4.76 -10.99 2.03
N SER A 115 -3.88 -10.61 2.95
CA SER A 115 -2.91 -11.46 3.63
C SER A 115 -2.88 -11.08 5.10
N ILE A 116 -2.99 -12.06 6.00
CA ILE A 116 -3.02 -11.83 7.45
C ILE A 116 -1.65 -12.17 8.02
N ASP A 117 -1.05 -11.23 8.74
CA ASP A 117 0.12 -11.54 9.57
C ASP A 117 -0.34 -12.31 10.82
N TYR A 118 0.38 -13.39 11.15
CA TYR A 118 -0.08 -14.35 12.17
C TYR A 118 -0.04 -13.76 13.60
N SER A 119 0.60 -12.60 13.76
CA SER A 119 0.57 -11.79 15.00
C SER A 119 -0.82 -11.24 15.35
N GLU A 120 -1.76 -11.18 14.40
CA GLU A 120 -3.12 -10.66 14.60
C GLU A 120 -4.21 -11.77 14.63
N THR A 121 -3.86 -13.04 14.36
CA THR A 121 -4.87 -14.10 14.11
C THR A 121 -5.48 -14.77 15.35
N ASP A 122 -5.00 -14.48 16.56
CA ASP A 122 -5.30 -15.24 17.79
C ASP A 122 -6.72 -15.07 18.37
N ARG A 123 -7.64 -14.39 17.67
CA ARG A 123 -8.96 -13.96 18.20
C ARG A 123 -10.19 -14.33 17.37
N GLY A 124 -10.05 -15.16 16.33
CA GLY A 124 -11.17 -15.62 15.51
C GLY A 124 -11.50 -14.69 14.34
N ILE A 125 -12.23 -15.24 13.36
CA ILE A 125 -12.15 -14.78 11.97
C ILE A 125 -13.11 -13.60 11.71
N SER A 126 -12.57 -12.39 11.66
CA SER A 126 -13.13 -11.25 10.93
C SER A 126 -12.09 -10.72 9.94
N THR A 127 -12.13 -11.16 8.69
CA THR A 127 -11.19 -10.75 7.64
C THR A 127 -11.78 -9.65 6.78
N ASN A 128 -11.52 -8.39 7.13
CA ASN A 128 -11.83 -7.25 6.25
C ASN A 128 -10.91 -7.31 5.03
N MET A 129 -11.37 -7.96 3.96
CA MET A 129 -10.55 -8.25 2.77
C MET A 129 -10.09 -6.98 2.05
N VAL A 130 -10.85 -5.90 2.19
CA VAL A 130 -10.55 -4.54 1.76
C VAL A 130 -11.04 -3.61 2.88
N SER A 131 -10.33 -2.51 3.17
CA SER A 131 -10.81 -1.54 4.17
C SER A 131 -12.10 -0.86 3.71
N SER A 132 -12.96 -0.47 4.67
CA SER A 132 -14.19 0.31 4.39
C SER A 132 -13.91 1.54 3.52
N SER A 133 -12.77 2.18 3.74
CA SER A 133 -12.26 3.32 2.98
C SER A 133 -12.04 3.01 1.50
N TRP A 134 -11.40 1.87 1.20
CA TRP A 134 -11.13 1.44 -0.17
C TRP A 134 -12.39 1.00 -0.92
N ILE A 135 -13.34 0.31 -0.26
CA ILE A 135 -14.63 -0.07 -0.87
C ILE A 135 -15.36 1.18 -1.37
N LYS A 136 -15.54 2.17 -0.49
CA LYS A 136 -16.17 3.45 -0.81
C LYS A 136 -15.40 4.21 -1.91
N GLY A 137 -14.07 4.12 -1.91
CA GLY A 137 -13.23 4.65 -2.99
C GLY A 137 -13.47 3.96 -4.33
N TYR A 138 -13.62 2.63 -4.37
CA TYR A 138 -13.92 1.88 -5.59
C TYR A 138 -15.35 2.16 -6.09
N GLU A 139 -16.33 2.22 -5.21
CA GLU A 139 -17.71 2.62 -5.53
C GLU A 139 -17.73 4.03 -6.12
N PHE A 140 -17.07 4.99 -5.46
CA PHE A 140 -16.93 6.35 -5.99
C PHE A 140 -16.31 6.35 -7.40
N ILE A 141 -15.16 5.71 -7.60
CA ILE A 141 -14.48 5.67 -8.90
C ILE A 141 -15.39 5.04 -9.96
N LYS A 142 -16.09 3.94 -9.62
CA LYS A 142 -16.99 3.24 -10.55
C LYS A 142 -18.16 4.10 -11.02
N ASP A 143 -18.77 4.85 -10.10
CA ASP A 143 -20.06 5.50 -10.33
C ASP A 143 -19.93 7.00 -10.67
N ASN A 144 -18.81 7.65 -10.31
CA ASN A 144 -18.62 9.10 -10.41
C ASN A 144 -17.47 9.54 -11.33
N THR A 145 -16.77 8.62 -12.00
CA THR A 145 -15.77 8.96 -13.05
C THR A 145 -16.26 8.60 -14.44
N GLU A 146 -15.72 9.22 -15.48
CA GLU A 146 -16.00 8.89 -16.87
C GLU A 146 -15.55 7.46 -17.22
N LYS A 147 -16.25 6.75 -18.11
CA LYS A 147 -15.97 5.32 -18.40
C LYS A 147 -14.59 5.07 -19.03
N ASP A 148 -14.09 6.04 -19.78
CA ASP A 148 -12.80 6.04 -20.47
C ASP A 148 -11.68 6.64 -19.61
N ALA A 149 -11.98 7.09 -18.38
CA ALA A 149 -11.03 7.75 -17.50
C ALA A 149 -9.80 6.88 -17.18
N LEU A 150 -8.64 7.54 -17.12
CA LEU A 150 -7.38 6.95 -16.67
C LEU A 150 -7.14 7.27 -15.19
N ILE A 151 -6.82 6.23 -14.43
CA ILE A 151 -6.47 6.33 -13.02
C ILE A 151 -4.95 6.17 -12.84
N ILE A 152 -4.29 7.15 -12.24
CA ILE A 152 -2.92 7.07 -11.74
C ILE A 152 -2.98 6.67 -10.27
N CYS A 153 -2.21 5.66 -9.88
CA CYS A 153 -2.14 5.16 -8.51
C CYS A 153 -0.84 4.35 -8.34
N TRP A 154 -0.42 4.03 -7.11
CA TRP A 154 0.66 3.06 -6.93
C TRP A 154 0.23 1.66 -7.41
N TRP A 155 1.21 0.86 -7.85
CA TRP A 155 0.96 -0.43 -8.51
C TRP A 155 0.11 -1.45 -7.71
N PRO A 156 0.14 -1.53 -6.36
CA PRO A 156 -0.68 -2.50 -5.61
C PRO A 156 -2.18 -2.25 -5.76
N HIS A 157 -2.57 -0.99 -6.02
CA HIS A 157 -3.97 -0.57 -6.14
C HIS A 157 -4.49 -0.72 -7.57
N GLY A 158 -3.63 -0.60 -8.58
CA GLY A 158 -4.03 -0.55 -9.99
C GLY A 158 -4.88 -1.75 -10.43
N LYS A 159 -4.45 -2.98 -10.11
CA LYS A 159 -5.23 -4.19 -10.45
C LYS A 159 -6.58 -4.25 -9.74
N ARG A 160 -6.65 -3.78 -8.49
CA ARG A 160 -7.90 -3.70 -7.71
C ARG A 160 -8.85 -2.66 -8.31
N ILE A 161 -8.34 -1.49 -8.69
CA ILE A 161 -9.11 -0.43 -9.35
C ILE A 161 -9.66 -0.92 -10.69
N GLN A 162 -8.82 -1.49 -11.57
CA GLN A 162 -9.26 -2.05 -12.86
C GLN A 162 -10.38 -3.08 -12.69
N LEU A 163 -10.21 -3.99 -11.73
CA LEU A 163 -11.22 -4.99 -11.38
C LEU A 163 -12.52 -4.36 -10.88
N PHE A 164 -12.46 -3.64 -9.76
CA PHE A 164 -13.66 -3.27 -9.01
C PHE A 164 -14.47 -2.16 -9.70
N THR A 165 -13.78 -1.33 -10.50
CA THR A 165 -14.35 -0.11 -11.11
C THR A 165 -14.48 -0.20 -12.63
N GLY A 166 -13.80 -1.14 -13.28
CA GLY A 166 -13.71 -1.21 -14.74
C GLY A 166 -12.88 -0.09 -15.40
N ARG A 167 -12.27 0.82 -14.62
CA ARG A 167 -11.47 1.94 -15.15
C ARG A 167 -10.04 1.51 -15.45
N GLU A 168 -9.45 2.09 -16.49
CA GLU A 168 -8.07 1.81 -16.86
C GLU A 168 -7.10 2.47 -15.85
N THR A 169 -6.00 1.80 -15.53
CA THR A 169 -4.93 2.40 -14.70
C THR A 169 -3.61 2.43 -15.47
N LEU A 170 -2.78 3.44 -15.20
CA LEU A 170 -1.48 3.60 -15.88
C LEU A 170 -0.54 2.41 -15.61
N VAL A 171 -0.63 1.86 -14.39
CA VAL A 171 0.08 0.65 -13.93
C VAL A 171 -0.90 -0.23 -13.15
N ALA A 172 -0.71 -1.55 -13.23
CA ALA A 172 -1.52 -2.55 -12.51
C ALA A 172 -0.71 -3.77 -12.03
N GLY A 173 0.62 -3.67 -12.06
CA GLY A 173 1.54 -4.70 -11.62
C GLY A 173 2.90 -4.08 -11.31
N PRO A 174 3.80 -4.81 -10.64
CA PRO A 174 5.12 -4.31 -10.32
C PRO A 174 6.03 -4.33 -11.56
N SER A 175 7.07 -3.49 -11.55
CA SER A 175 8.12 -3.48 -12.58
C SER A 175 9.23 -4.48 -12.27
N ALA A 176 10.00 -4.88 -13.30
CA ALA A 176 11.18 -5.71 -13.09
C ALA A 176 12.21 -4.98 -12.20
N GLU A 177 12.35 -3.66 -12.37
CA GLU A 177 13.25 -2.83 -11.57
C GLU A 177 12.80 -2.66 -10.09
N LEU A 178 11.50 -2.66 -9.82
CA LEU A 178 10.99 -2.68 -8.45
C LEU A 178 11.48 -3.95 -7.73
N ILE A 179 11.19 -5.10 -8.32
CA ILE A 179 11.54 -6.44 -7.81
C ILE A 179 13.06 -6.58 -7.67
N SER A 180 13.80 -6.04 -8.63
CA SER A 180 15.25 -6.00 -8.67
C SER A 180 15.87 -5.36 -7.41
N GLY A 181 15.28 -4.28 -6.91
CA GLY A 181 15.79 -3.57 -5.73
C GLY A 181 15.18 -3.98 -4.40
N LEU A 182 14.48 -5.12 -4.31
CA LEU A 182 14.00 -5.64 -3.03
C LEU A 182 15.19 -6.01 -2.13
N SER A 183 15.14 -5.56 -0.88
CA SER A 183 16.16 -5.81 0.15
C SER A 183 16.05 -7.23 0.71
N VAL A 184 16.71 -8.19 0.06
CA VAL A 184 16.86 -9.54 0.64
C VAL A 184 17.94 -9.48 1.73
N GLN A 185 17.53 -9.58 3.00
CA GLN A 185 18.42 -9.48 4.17
C GLN A 185 19.61 -10.47 4.18
N ASN A 186 19.55 -11.56 3.41
CA ASN A 186 20.61 -12.55 3.34
C ASN A 186 21.21 -12.64 1.92
N GLU A 187 22.41 -12.10 1.74
CA GLU A 187 23.14 -12.07 0.46
C GLU A 187 23.37 -13.47 -0.15
N ARG A 188 23.44 -14.56 0.65
CA ARG A 188 23.56 -15.94 0.14
C ARG A 188 22.34 -16.37 -0.69
N TYR A 189 21.17 -15.75 -0.42
CA TYR A 189 19.89 -16.10 -1.04
C TYR A 189 19.31 -15.02 -1.95
N LYS A 190 19.86 -13.82 -1.93
CA LYS A 190 19.37 -12.65 -2.67
C LYS A 190 19.02 -12.93 -4.12
N GLU A 191 19.92 -13.53 -4.88
CA GLU A 191 19.69 -13.85 -6.29
C GLU A 191 18.67 -14.98 -6.49
N ALA A 192 18.64 -16.00 -5.63
CA ALA A 192 17.67 -17.09 -5.71
C ALA A 192 16.25 -16.61 -5.39
N THR A 193 16.09 -15.85 -4.31
CA THR A 193 14.82 -15.22 -3.90
C THR A 193 14.34 -14.24 -4.96
N ARG A 194 15.19 -13.30 -5.40
CA ARG A 194 14.87 -12.32 -6.46
C ARG A 194 14.46 -12.99 -7.78
N ARG A 195 15.14 -14.07 -8.18
CA ARG A 195 14.81 -14.81 -9.41
C ARG A 195 13.49 -15.59 -9.28
N TYR A 196 13.23 -16.17 -8.11
CA TYR A 196 11.95 -16.80 -7.81
C TYR A 196 10.82 -15.79 -7.87
N GLU A 197 10.95 -14.66 -7.15
CA GLU A 197 9.96 -13.58 -7.10
C GLU A 197 9.74 -12.96 -8.49
N LEU A 198 10.79 -12.68 -9.27
CA LEU A 198 10.67 -12.08 -10.60
C LEU A 198 10.05 -13.01 -11.64
N THR A 199 10.43 -14.30 -11.64
CA THR A 199 9.77 -15.31 -12.48
C THR A 199 8.31 -15.45 -12.09
N TRP A 200 8.05 -15.57 -10.79
CA TRP A 200 6.70 -15.76 -10.25
C TRP A 200 5.80 -14.55 -10.57
N LEU A 201 6.26 -13.31 -10.34
CA LEU A 201 5.49 -12.08 -10.62
C LEU A 201 5.17 -11.95 -12.11
N ARG A 202 6.16 -12.20 -12.98
CA ARG A 202 5.98 -12.20 -14.44
C ARG A 202 4.93 -13.19 -14.91
N GLU A 203 4.89 -14.39 -14.32
CA GLU A 203 3.94 -15.44 -14.70
C GLU A 203 2.51 -15.23 -14.20
N LYS A 204 2.29 -14.38 -13.19
CA LYS A 204 1.03 -14.38 -12.41
C LYS A 204 0.36 -13.02 -12.24
N GLU A 205 1.13 -11.98 -11.96
CA GLU A 205 0.61 -10.61 -11.97
C GLU A 205 0.76 -9.97 -13.35
N GLY A 206 1.77 -10.41 -14.11
CA GLY A 206 2.32 -9.65 -15.22
C GLY A 206 3.29 -8.59 -14.69
N LEU A 207 4.34 -8.30 -15.46
CA LEU A 207 5.17 -7.14 -15.16
C LEU A 207 4.55 -5.91 -15.83
N ALA A 208 4.44 -4.82 -15.08
CA ALA A 208 4.18 -3.52 -15.69
C ALA A 208 5.39 -3.08 -16.51
N ASP A 209 5.15 -2.15 -17.43
CA ASP A 209 6.20 -1.40 -18.09
C ASP A 209 7.04 -0.65 -17.03
N ASP A 210 8.34 -0.97 -16.97
CA ASP A 210 9.28 -0.40 -16.01
C ASP A 210 9.31 1.14 -16.09
N GLN A 211 9.17 1.71 -17.27
CA GLN A 211 9.11 3.15 -17.45
C GLN A 211 7.81 3.74 -16.89
N LYS A 212 6.65 3.11 -17.14
CA LYS A 212 5.37 3.60 -16.58
C LYS A 212 5.39 3.63 -15.05
N LEU A 213 5.95 2.62 -14.38
CA LEU A 213 6.02 2.62 -12.92
C LEU A 213 7.02 3.65 -12.37
N LYS A 214 8.16 3.84 -13.06
CA LYS A 214 9.08 4.97 -12.75
C LYS A 214 8.40 6.32 -12.90
N ASP A 215 7.56 6.49 -13.91
CA ASP A 215 6.87 7.75 -14.12
C ASP A 215 5.84 8.04 -13.03
N VAL A 216 5.09 7.04 -12.56
CA VAL A 216 4.25 7.17 -11.35
C VAL A 216 5.09 7.55 -10.14
N ALA A 217 6.22 6.89 -9.93
CA ALA A 217 7.12 7.20 -8.83
C ALA A 217 7.67 8.64 -8.91
N ARG A 218 8.11 9.07 -10.09
CA ARG A 218 8.57 10.45 -10.34
C ARG A 218 7.46 11.47 -10.17
N MET A 219 6.25 11.21 -10.66
CA MET A 219 5.09 12.07 -10.44
C MET A 219 4.81 12.24 -8.94
N PHE A 220 4.86 11.16 -8.15
CA PHE A 220 4.62 11.19 -6.71
C PHE A 220 5.72 11.91 -5.90
N CYS A 221 7.00 11.73 -6.28
CA CYS A 221 8.16 12.32 -5.59
C CYS A 221 8.60 13.70 -6.10
N SER A 222 7.90 14.32 -7.07
CA SER A 222 8.30 15.61 -7.64
C SER A 222 7.26 16.72 -7.39
N PRO A 223 7.63 18.01 -7.55
CA PRO A 223 6.69 19.11 -7.53
C PRO A 223 5.64 18.95 -8.64
N GLU A 224 4.42 19.45 -8.38
CA GLU A 224 3.27 19.33 -9.30
C GLU A 224 3.61 19.65 -10.76
N GLY A 225 4.32 20.75 -11.02
CA GLY A 225 4.74 21.12 -12.38
C GLY A 225 5.59 20.06 -13.10
N LYS A 226 6.43 19.31 -12.38
CA LYS A 226 7.22 18.20 -12.95
C LYS A 226 6.38 16.96 -13.18
N ALA A 227 5.39 16.69 -12.33
CA ALA A 227 4.41 15.65 -12.61
C ALA A 227 3.60 15.95 -13.88
N LEU A 228 3.24 17.21 -14.12
CA LEU A 228 2.53 17.64 -15.34
C LEU A 228 3.37 17.48 -16.60
N GLU A 229 4.65 17.83 -16.58
CA GLU A 229 5.58 17.56 -17.70
C GLU A 229 5.56 16.07 -18.07
N ILE A 230 5.66 15.17 -17.09
CA ILE A 230 5.61 13.71 -17.29
C ILE A 230 4.27 13.27 -17.88
N MET A 231 3.14 13.80 -17.39
CA MET A 231 1.81 13.49 -17.90
C MET A 231 1.61 13.97 -19.35
N GLN A 232 2.21 15.10 -19.73
CA GLN A 232 2.20 15.64 -21.08
C GLN A 232 3.07 14.80 -22.03
N GLU A 233 4.32 14.50 -21.65
CA GLU A 233 5.23 13.64 -22.43
C GLU A 233 4.64 12.25 -22.71
N ARG A 234 3.86 11.73 -21.76
CA ARG A 234 3.14 10.45 -21.88
C ARG A 234 1.78 10.55 -22.58
N ASN A 235 1.36 11.74 -23.01
CA ASN A 235 0.05 12.00 -23.63
C ASN A 235 -1.14 11.48 -22.78
N LEU A 236 -1.04 11.57 -21.45
CA LEU A 236 -2.08 11.10 -20.53
C LEU A 236 -3.28 12.06 -20.45
N LEU A 237 -3.06 13.33 -20.81
CA LEU A 237 -4.03 14.42 -20.66
C LEU A 237 -5.10 14.46 -21.76
N GLY A 238 -5.06 13.55 -22.73
CA GLY A 238 -6.03 13.48 -23.84
C GLY A 238 -7.41 12.91 -23.46
N ARG A 239 -7.64 12.59 -22.19
CA ARG A 239 -8.89 12.03 -21.64
C ARG A 239 -9.01 12.35 -20.14
N PRO A 240 -10.17 12.13 -19.50
CA PRO A 240 -10.33 12.36 -18.06
C PRO A 240 -9.28 11.60 -17.24
N LEU A 241 -8.59 12.32 -16.36
CA LEU A 241 -7.48 11.80 -15.56
C LEU A 241 -7.80 11.99 -14.08
N TYR A 242 -7.60 10.92 -13.30
CA TYR A 242 -7.71 10.95 -11.85
C TYR A 242 -6.45 10.37 -11.21
N VAL A 243 -6.12 10.86 -10.01
CA VAL A 243 -5.07 10.28 -9.16
C VAL A 243 -5.73 9.70 -7.91
N VAL A 244 -5.36 8.49 -7.54
CA VAL A 244 -5.71 7.86 -6.26
C VAL A 244 -4.47 7.80 -5.40
N ALA A 245 -4.59 8.25 -4.15
CA ALA A 245 -3.54 8.21 -3.14
C ALA A 245 -4.11 7.68 -1.82
N SER A 246 -3.29 6.96 -1.06
CA SER A 246 -3.65 6.38 0.22
C SER A 246 -2.53 6.47 1.26
N ALA A 247 -2.87 6.39 2.54
CA ALA A 247 -1.88 6.15 3.59
C ALA A 247 -1.09 4.83 3.38
N GLU A 248 -1.59 3.91 2.54
CA GLU A 248 -0.86 2.70 2.11
C GLU A 248 0.38 2.98 1.25
N GLU A 249 0.54 4.17 0.64
CA GLU A 249 1.79 4.53 -0.03
C GLU A 249 2.93 4.90 0.95
N PHE A 250 2.65 5.31 2.19
CA PHE A 250 3.69 5.67 3.18
C PHE A 250 4.70 4.55 3.50
N PRO A 251 4.31 3.28 3.76
CA PRO A 251 5.28 2.18 3.91
C PRO A 251 6.06 1.86 2.62
N GLU A 252 5.56 2.27 1.46
CA GLU A 252 6.20 2.03 0.15
C GLU A 252 7.17 3.16 -0.27
N MET A 253 7.31 4.22 0.53
CA MET A 253 8.08 5.41 0.14
C MET A 253 9.54 5.14 -0.21
N GLU A 254 10.20 4.14 0.41
CA GLU A 254 11.55 3.74 0.02
C GLU A 254 11.61 3.22 -1.44
N ASN A 255 10.63 2.41 -1.83
CA ASN A 255 10.49 1.90 -3.19
C ASN A 255 10.13 3.00 -4.20
N ILE A 256 9.21 3.89 -3.82
CA ILE A 256 8.79 5.02 -4.65
C ILE A 256 10.00 5.95 -4.88
N ASN A 257 10.70 6.36 -3.83
CA ASN A 257 11.92 7.17 -3.93
C ASN A 257 12.99 6.52 -4.81
N ARG A 258 13.27 5.22 -4.61
CA ARG A 258 14.28 4.46 -5.37
C ARG A 258 13.99 4.45 -6.87
N LEU A 259 12.72 4.28 -7.28
CA LEU A 259 12.33 4.31 -8.69
C LEU A 259 12.24 5.73 -9.25
N ALA A 260 11.90 6.71 -8.42
CA ALA A 260 11.86 8.12 -8.81
C ALA A 260 13.27 8.71 -9.01
N GLY A 261 14.27 8.24 -8.24
CA GLY A 261 15.47 9.02 -7.92
C GLY A 261 15.18 10.16 -6.93
N GLY A 262 14.11 10.02 -6.15
CA GLY A 262 13.60 11.04 -5.23
C GLY A 262 14.08 10.88 -3.79
N TYR A 263 13.71 11.84 -2.93
CA TYR A 263 14.15 11.90 -1.54
C TYR A 263 13.04 12.41 -0.61
N VAL A 264 12.01 11.60 -0.40
CA VAL A 264 10.88 11.91 0.51
C VAL A 264 10.93 10.94 1.69
N LYS A 265 11.44 11.37 2.85
CA LYS A 265 11.53 10.53 4.05
C LYS A 265 10.27 10.60 4.89
N VAL A 266 9.60 9.46 5.01
CA VAL A 266 8.46 9.28 5.92
C VAL A 266 8.86 8.31 7.02
N GLY A 267 9.03 8.83 8.23
CA GLY A 267 9.24 8.05 9.45
C GLY A 267 7.91 7.56 10.02
N ARG A 268 7.96 6.61 10.97
CA ARG A 268 6.76 6.08 11.64
C ARG A 268 6.95 5.79 13.12
N TYR A 269 5.90 6.03 13.91
CA TYR A 269 5.79 5.56 15.29
C TYR A 269 4.52 4.74 15.48
N TYR A 270 4.66 3.59 16.15
CA TYR A 270 3.54 2.79 16.65
C TYR A 270 3.23 3.18 18.09
N ILE A 271 1.99 3.62 18.33
CA ILE A 271 1.58 4.21 19.59
C ILE A 271 0.35 3.46 20.09
N ARG A 272 0.49 2.68 21.16
CA ARG A 272 -0.65 2.03 21.81
C ARG A 272 -1.62 3.08 22.34
N ARG A 273 -2.92 2.74 22.31
CA ARG A 273 -3.97 3.59 22.88
C ARG A 273 -3.73 3.77 24.39
N PHE A 274 -3.84 5.02 24.86
CA PHE A 274 -3.50 5.40 26.25
C PHE A 274 -4.76 5.58 27.11
N ALA A 275 -5.86 6.02 26.49
CA ALA A 275 -7.08 6.42 27.15
C ALA A 275 -8.26 5.52 26.78
N THR A 276 -9.36 5.68 27.52
CA THR A 276 -10.61 4.95 27.25
C THR A 276 -11.45 5.52 26.11
N THR A 277 -11.09 6.70 25.57
CA THR A 277 -11.81 7.36 24.47
C THR A 277 -10.82 7.96 23.46
N PHE A 278 -11.26 8.05 22.20
CA PHE A 278 -10.45 8.53 21.08
C PHE A 278 -10.02 9.99 21.25
N GLU A 279 -10.91 10.85 21.77
CA GLU A 279 -10.68 12.29 21.92
C GLU A 279 -9.55 12.55 22.94
N LYS A 280 -9.52 11.76 24.02
CA LYS A 280 -8.45 11.82 25.03
C LYS A 280 -7.12 11.34 24.46
N ASP A 281 -7.13 10.25 23.68
CA ASP A 281 -5.95 9.77 22.96
C ASP A 281 -5.41 10.84 22.01
N MET A 282 -6.27 11.51 21.24
CA MET A 282 -5.85 12.57 20.30
C MET A 282 -5.25 13.77 21.04
N VAL A 283 -5.83 14.23 22.15
CA VAL A 283 -5.24 15.33 22.96
C VAL A 283 -3.84 14.97 23.46
N LEU A 284 -3.66 13.75 24.00
CA LEU A 284 -2.35 13.28 24.46
C LEU A 284 -1.36 13.11 23.31
N LEU A 285 -1.82 12.61 22.16
CA LEU A 285 -1.01 12.40 20.97
C LEU A 285 -0.54 13.71 20.36
N THR A 286 -1.41 14.71 20.19
CA THR A 286 -1.02 16.05 19.71
C THR A 286 -0.03 16.73 20.67
N GLN A 287 -0.19 16.56 21.99
CA GLN A 287 0.80 17.05 22.97
C GLN A 287 2.15 16.33 22.81
N TRP A 288 2.14 15.01 22.63
CA TRP A 288 3.34 14.20 22.41
C TRP A 288 4.09 14.59 21.13
N LEU A 289 3.38 14.77 20.02
CA LEU A 289 3.92 15.23 18.74
C LEU A 289 4.57 16.60 18.88
N LYS A 290 3.89 17.54 19.53
CA LYS A 290 4.44 18.88 19.83
C LYS A 290 5.70 18.82 20.70
N MET A 291 5.75 17.96 21.73
CA MET A 291 6.96 17.77 22.56
C MET A 291 8.11 17.14 21.77
N ARG A 292 7.82 16.34 20.74
CA ARG A 292 8.81 15.78 19.81
C ARG A 292 9.25 16.76 18.73
N GLY A 293 8.63 17.94 18.63
CA GLY A 293 8.84 18.87 17.52
C GLY A 293 8.28 18.36 16.19
N ILE A 294 7.41 17.36 16.19
CA ILE A 294 6.78 16.82 14.98
C ILE A 294 5.58 17.69 14.64
N GLU A 295 5.70 18.44 13.55
CA GLU A 295 4.66 19.34 13.05
C GLU A 295 3.94 18.71 11.86
N SER A 296 4.69 18.07 10.95
CA SER A 296 4.15 17.44 9.74
C SER A 296 3.92 15.93 9.94
N TYR A 297 2.67 15.54 10.19
CA TYR A 297 2.28 14.15 10.46
C TYR A 297 0.90 13.75 9.95
N TYR A 298 0.65 12.44 9.86
CA TYR A 298 -0.64 11.81 9.60
C TYR A 298 -0.87 10.69 10.63
N ILE A 299 -2.07 10.63 11.21
CA ILE A 299 -2.43 9.62 12.22
C ILE A 299 -3.36 8.60 11.58
N GLN A 300 -2.89 7.36 11.46
CA GLN A 300 -3.69 6.22 11.04
C GLN A 300 -4.23 5.49 12.27
N ILE A 301 -5.52 5.19 12.27
CA ILE A 301 -6.24 4.63 13.43
C ILE A 301 -6.43 3.12 13.22
N TYR A 302 -5.96 2.33 14.18
CA TYR A 302 -6.23 0.89 14.28
C TYR A 302 -6.99 0.60 15.59
N GLN A 303 -7.48 -0.62 15.75
CA GLN A 303 -8.29 -1.02 16.91
C GLN A 303 -7.55 -0.82 18.24
N ASP A 304 -6.31 -1.32 18.32
CA ASP A 304 -5.49 -1.38 19.55
C ASP A 304 -4.32 -0.37 19.58
N TYR A 305 -4.04 0.32 18.47
CA TYR A 305 -2.94 1.29 18.35
C TYR A 305 -3.19 2.37 17.28
N TYR A 306 -2.33 3.38 17.25
CA TYR A 306 -2.20 4.38 16.21
C TYR A 306 -0.85 4.22 15.50
N THR A 307 -0.82 4.40 14.19
CA THR A 307 0.43 4.64 13.46
C THR A 307 0.52 6.13 13.15
N VAL A 308 1.54 6.80 13.69
CA VAL A 308 1.89 8.16 13.28
C VAL A 308 2.91 8.05 12.17
N TRP A 309 2.55 8.52 10.97
CA TRP A 309 3.48 8.79 9.89
C TRP A 309 3.93 10.25 9.98
N TYR A 310 5.22 10.55 9.79
CA TYR A 310 5.75 11.91 9.90
C TYR A 310 6.90 12.15 8.91
N LEU A 311 7.12 13.40 8.51
CA LEU A 311 8.30 13.75 7.70
C LEU A 311 9.53 13.84 8.60
N GLU A 312 10.57 13.07 8.30
CA GLU A 312 11.80 13.10 9.11
C GLU A 312 12.53 14.43 8.99
N ASP A 313 12.68 14.93 7.76
CA ASP A 313 13.26 16.24 7.46
C ASP A 313 12.14 17.24 7.11
N GLN A 314 11.18 17.44 8.02
CA GLN A 314 9.96 18.25 7.78
C GLN A 314 10.18 19.70 7.32
N TYR A 315 11.42 20.21 7.36
CA TYR A 315 11.80 21.55 6.92
C TYR A 315 12.51 21.58 5.55
N ASP A 316 12.74 20.44 4.90
CA ASP A 316 13.28 20.36 3.53
C ASP A 316 12.17 20.72 2.52
N PRO A 317 12.32 21.82 1.73
CA PRO A 317 11.30 22.22 0.76
C PRO A 317 11.06 21.17 -0.33
N SER A 318 12.08 20.39 -0.71
CA SER A 318 11.95 19.37 -1.76
C SER A 318 11.05 18.21 -1.32
N MET A 319 11.04 17.88 -0.02
CA MET A 319 10.05 16.95 0.54
C MET A 319 8.66 17.57 0.56
N GLN A 320 8.52 18.82 1.03
CA GLN A 320 7.23 19.51 1.12
C GLN A 320 6.54 19.70 -0.24
N GLU A 321 7.30 19.79 -1.33
CA GLU A 321 6.76 19.97 -2.67
C GLU A 321 6.29 18.69 -3.35
N ALA A 322 6.72 17.51 -2.88
CA ALA A 322 6.38 16.22 -3.48
C ALA A 322 4.85 16.00 -3.58
N LEU A 323 4.37 15.75 -4.80
CA LEU A 323 2.94 15.74 -5.12
C LEU A 323 2.12 14.74 -4.28
N LEU A 324 2.69 13.57 -3.95
CA LEU A 324 2.01 12.58 -3.10
C LEU A 324 1.70 13.14 -1.69
N LEU A 325 2.58 13.96 -1.12
CA LEU A 325 2.36 14.62 0.17
C LEU A 325 1.39 15.81 0.07
N ARG A 326 1.09 16.27 -1.15
CA ARG A 326 -0.02 17.21 -1.39
C ARG A 326 -1.37 16.47 -1.46
N PHE A 327 -1.39 15.25 -2.02
CA PHE A 327 -2.59 14.40 -2.07
C PHE A 327 -2.92 13.71 -0.73
N LEU A 328 -1.98 13.64 0.20
CA LEU A 328 -2.16 13.04 1.53
C LEU A 328 -1.83 14.10 2.59
N PRO A 329 -2.77 15.03 2.87
CA PRO A 329 -2.48 16.22 3.64
C PRO A 329 -2.05 15.89 5.07
N LEU A 330 -0.81 16.25 5.40
CA LEU A 330 -0.26 16.16 6.75
C LEU A 330 -0.75 17.34 7.60
N GLY A 331 -0.85 17.14 8.92
CA GLY A 331 -1.55 18.02 9.88
C GLY A 331 -1.10 19.49 9.95
N THR A 332 0.01 19.85 9.32
CA THR A 332 0.49 21.22 9.09
C THR A 332 -0.25 21.97 7.97
N GLY A 333 -1.20 21.35 7.27
CA GLY A 333 -1.86 21.93 6.10
C GLY A 333 -1.00 21.88 4.83
N HIS A 334 -0.04 20.95 4.77
CA HIS A 334 0.69 20.68 3.54
C HIS A 334 -0.25 20.02 2.52
N GLY A 335 -0.22 20.48 1.27
CA GLY A 335 -1.20 20.12 0.23
C GLY A 335 -2.27 21.17 -0.10
N GLN A 336 -2.27 22.33 0.57
CA GLN A 336 -3.24 23.41 0.27
C GLN A 336 -2.97 24.19 -1.04
N GLU A 337 -1.80 24.01 -1.67
CA GLU A 337 -1.47 24.59 -2.97
C GLU A 337 -1.31 23.49 -4.03
N ILE A 338 -2.43 22.87 -4.42
CA ILE A 338 -2.54 22.06 -5.65
C ILE A 338 -3.20 22.93 -6.72
N GLY A 339 -2.49 23.15 -7.82
CA GLY A 339 -2.90 24.04 -8.90
C GLY A 339 -3.67 23.36 -10.02
N TYR A 340 -3.61 22.04 -10.17
CA TYR A 340 -4.16 21.32 -11.33
C TYR A 340 -4.98 20.08 -10.96
N PHE A 341 -5.23 19.81 -9.68
CA PHE A 341 -6.13 18.75 -9.26
C PHE A 341 -7.12 19.24 -8.20
N THR A 342 -8.36 18.76 -8.28
CA THR A 342 -9.40 18.98 -7.28
C THR A 342 -9.68 17.69 -6.51
N PRO A 343 -9.88 17.73 -5.18
CA PRO A 343 -10.35 16.57 -4.45
C PRO A 343 -11.76 16.21 -4.93
N ALA A 344 -11.92 15.00 -5.46
CA ALA A 344 -13.17 14.45 -5.95
C ALA A 344 -13.83 13.52 -4.93
N PHE A 345 -13.02 12.80 -4.14
CA PHE A 345 -13.46 11.95 -3.03
C PHE A 345 -12.41 11.89 -1.92
N GLN A 346 -12.89 11.76 -0.69
CA GLN A 346 -12.14 11.45 0.51
C GLN A 346 -12.91 10.38 1.28
N SER A 347 -12.26 9.29 1.68
CA SER A 347 -12.90 8.29 2.55
C SER A 347 -13.15 8.87 3.96
N PRO A 348 -14.17 8.43 4.72
CA PRO A 348 -14.47 9.00 6.04
C PRO A 348 -13.29 8.95 7.03
N GLU A 349 -12.45 7.93 6.93
CA GLU A 349 -11.25 7.75 7.76
C GLU A 349 -10.03 8.55 7.23
N ALA A 350 -10.18 9.33 6.16
CA ALA A 350 -9.12 10.01 5.39
C ALA A 350 -8.01 9.11 4.79
N HIS A 351 -8.19 7.79 4.84
CA HIS A 351 -7.24 6.78 4.36
C HIS A 351 -7.07 6.72 2.83
N VAL A 352 -8.10 7.07 2.05
CA VAL A 352 -8.10 7.00 0.57
C VAL A 352 -8.68 8.30 0.00
N TRP A 353 -7.96 8.87 -0.96
CA TRP A 353 -8.32 10.09 -1.66
C TRP A 353 -8.36 9.84 -3.18
N VAL A 354 -9.30 10.49 -3.86
CA VAL A 354 -9.35 10.56 -5.32
C VAL A 354 -9.34 12.02 -5.74
N TYR A 355 -8.40 12.38 -6.60
CA TYR A 355 -8.24 13.71 -7.15
C TYR A 355 -8.54 13.70 -8.65
N ARG A 356 -9.30 14.68 -9.15
CA ARG A 356 -9.56 14.88 -10.57
C ARG A 356 -8.60 15.92 -11.13
N PHE A 357 -7.95 15.63 -12.25
CA PHE A 357 -7.15 16.60 -12.99
C PHE A 357 -8.02 17.68 -13.66
N VAL A 358 -7.57 18.93 -13.62
CA VAL A 358 -8.23 20.10 -14.21
C VAL A 358 -7.23 20.82 -15.12
N PRO A 359 -7.33 20.70 -16.46
CA PRO A 359 -6.37 21.26 -17.41
C PRO A 359 -6.19 22.78 -17.30
N GLU A 360 -7.27 23.51 -17.01
CA GLU A 360 -7.30 24.96 -16.86
C GLU A 360 -6.68 25.45 -15.55
N GLY A 361 -6.39 24.52 -14.64
CA GLY A 361 -5.97 24.79 -13.28
C GLY A 361 -7.13 25.14 -12.34
N VAL A 362 -6.79 25.24 -11.06
CA VAL A 362 -7.67 25.49 -9.93
C VAL A 362 -7.24 26.79 -9.26
N PRO A 363 -8.15 27.72 -8.89
CA PRO A 363 -7.79 28.94 -8.18
C PRO A 363 -7.16 28.64 -6.82
N VAL A 364 -5.82 28.71 -6.74
CA VAL A 364 -5.07 28.48 -5.49
C VAL A 364 -5.38 29.58 -4.49
N ARG A 365 -6.24 29.27 -3.51
CA ARG A 365 -6.47 30.14 -2.36
C ARG A 365 -5.28 30.04 -1.41
N ARG A 366 -4.38 31.02 -1.46
CA ARG A 366 -3.37 31.23 -0.40
C ARG A 366 -4.08 31.47 0.94
N ILE A 367 -4.12 30.43 1.78
CA ILE A 367 -4.54 30.55 3.17
C ILE A 367 -3.33 31.05 3.96
N ASN A 368 -3.46 32.19 4.65
CA ASN A 368 -2.41 32.68 5.53
C ASN A 368 -2.11 31.63 6.61
N ARG A 369 -0.82 31.30 6.83
CA ARG A 369 -0.33 30.26 7.75
C ARG A 369 -0.82 30.38 9.21
N GLU A 370 -1.43 31.50 9.58
CA GLU A 370 -2.03 31.72 10.90
C GLU A 370 -3.36 30.98 11.09
N GLY A 371 -4.08 30.63 10.01
CA GLY A 371 -5.41 30.00 10.07
C GLY A 371 -5.45 28.49 10.29
N ALA A 372 -4.33 27.77 10.10
CA ALA A 372 -4.31 26.31 10.11
C ALA A 372 -4.47 25.65 11.51
N ARG A 373 -4.59 26.44 12.59
CA ARG A 373 -4.62 25.94 13.97
C ARG A 373 -5.94 25.27 14.41
N HIS A 374 -6.96 25.22 13.54
CA HIS A 374 -8.33 24.80 13.90
C HIS A 374 -8.95 23.74 12.98
N PHE A 375 -8.16 22.90 12.30
CA PHE A 375 -8.66 21.64 11.74
C PHE A 375 -8.45 20.50 12.73
N GLY A 376 -9.27 20.50 13.78
CA GLY A 376 -9.16 19.61 14.93
C GLY A 376 -10.48 19.48 15.68
N GLY A 377 -11.50 19.00 14.99
CA GLY A 377 -12.85 18.75 15.52
C GLY A 377 -13.93 19.58 14.84
N HIS A 378 -14.93 18.90 14.29
CA HIS A 378 -16.31 19.38 14.20
C HIS A 378 -17.25 18.16 14.16
N ASP A 379 -18.23 18.22 15.06
CA ASP A 379 -19.64 17.78 14.99
C ASP A 379 -20.06 16.69 13.98
#